data_AF-A0A835ACW1-F1
#
_entry.id   AF-A0A835ACW1-F1
#
_cell.length_a   1.000
_cell.length_b   1.000
_cell.length_c   1.000
_cell.angle_alpha   90.00
_cell.angle_beta   90.00
_cell.angle_gamma   90.00
#
_symmetry.space_group_name_H-M   'P 1'
#
loop_
_entity.id
_entity.type
_entity.pdbx_description
1 polymer ?
#
loop_
_entity_poly.entity_id
_entity_poly.type
_entity_poly.pdbx_seq_one_letter_code
_entity_poly.pdbx_strand_id
1 'polypeptide(L)'
;MIDERRAAADGVVEIPNLTAATLSRVVTYVKKHFGSGGANPAADDYHSTFVPSDDDPLACFDHKLVNVDNEALFDLIEAAEYLSIEKLLDLACKAVADQMRGRPLEEIRKTFNIVNDYTEEEEDEVRRENTWAFQSTV
;
A
#
# COMPACT_ATOMS: atom_id res chain seq x y z
N MET A 1 -16.46 -33.12 -16.20
CA MET A 1 -16.53 -32.09 -17.26
C MET A 1 -17.27 -30.91 -16.66
N ILE A 2 -16.53 -29.96 -16.08
CA ILE A 2 -17.10 -28.70 -15.59
C ILE A 2 -16.24 -27.63 -16.24
N ASP A 3 -16.63 -27.28 -17.46
CA ASP A 3 -16.03 -26.18 -18.21
C ASP A 3 -17.02 -25.02 -18.12
N GLU A 4 -17.17 -24.46 -16.92
CA GLU A 4 -17.81 -23.16 -16.72
C GLU A 4 -16.85 -22.08 -17.21
N ARG A 5 -16.69 -22.00 -18.53
CA ARG A 5 -16.22 -20.78 -19.18
C ARG A 5 -17.25 -19.69 -18.88
N ARG A 6 -17.01 -18.97 -17.78
CA ARG A 6 -17.67 -17.73 -17.40
C ARG A 6 -17.76 -16.85 -18.65
N ALA A 7 -18.99 -16.63 -19.14
CA ALA A 7 -19.22 -15.72 -20.26
C ALA A 7 -18.62 -14.36 -19.89
N ALA A 8 -17.74 -13.83 -20.74
CA ALA A 8 -17.35 -12.43 -20.63
C ALA A 8 -18.64 -11.62 -20.84
N ALA A 9 -19.06 -10.87 -19.83
CA ALA A 9 -20.14 -9.92 -20.02
C ALA A 9 -19.60 -8.85 -20.99
N ASP A 10 -20.13 -8.80 -22.22
CA ASP A 10 -19.81 -7.79 -23.24
C ASP A 10 -20.32 -6.37 -22.87
N GLY A 11 -20.49 -6.09 -21.57
CA GLY A 11 -20.94 -4.81 -21.04
C GLY A 11 -19.76 -3.90 -20.71
N VAL A 12 -19.87 -2.63 -21.08
CA VAL A 12 -18.95 -1.58 -20.61
C VAL A 12 -19.29 -1.28 -19.15
N VAL A 13 -18.32 -1.46 -18.25
CA VAL A 13 -18.42 -1.06 -16.84
C VAL A 13 -17.79 0.32 -16.70
N GLU A 14 -18.60 1.31 -16.36
CA GLU A 14 -18.10 2.65 -16.06
C GLU A 14 -17.58 2.71 -14.63
N ILE A 15 -16.32 3.11 -14.48
CA ILE A 15 -15.66 3.28 -13.19
C ILE A 15 -15.31 4.76 -13.05
N PRO A 16 -16.26 5.60 -12.60
CA PRO A 16 -15.99 7.00 -12.36
C PRO A 16 -15.01 7.15 -11.20
N ASN A 17 -14.22 8.22 -11.22
CA ASN A 17 -13.23 8.59 -10.18
C ASN A 17 -11.91 7.81 -10.17
N LEU A 18 -11.66 6.94 -11.15
CA LEU A 18 -10.35 6.32 -11.33
C LEU A 18 -9.68 6.78 -12.62
N THR A 19 -8.41 7.15 -12.53
CA THR A 19 -7.62 7.47 -13.72
C THR A 19 -7.28 6.18 -14.48
N ALA A 20 -7.12 6.29 -15.80
CA ALA A 20 -6.71 5.16 -16.63
C ALA A 20 -5.34 4.59 -16.20
N ALA A 21 -4.45 5.44 -15.68
CA ALA A 21 -3.15 5.02 -15.16
C ALA A 21 -3.28 4.15 -13.91
N THR A 22 -4.10 4.58 -12.94
CA THR A 22 -4.36 3.82 -11.71
C THR A 22 -5.04 2.49 -12.02
N LEU A 23 -6.06 2.49 -12.87
CA LEU A 23 -6.73 1.27 -13.29
C LEU A 23 -5.78 0.30 -14.02
N SER A 24 -4.89 0.81 -14.86
CA SER A 24 -3.87 -0.01 -15.53
C SER A 24 -2.94 -0.72 -14.53
N ARG A 25 -2.54 -0.04 -13.45
CA ARG A 25 -1.74 -0.64 -12.37
C ARG A 25 -2.52 -1.73 -11.64
N VAL A 26 -3.77 -1.47 -11.27
CA VAL A 26 -4.64 -2.47 -10.61
C VAL A 26 -4.80 -3.71 -11.49
N VAL A 27 -5.08 -3.54 -12.78
CA VAL A 27 -5.18 -4.66 -13.73
C VAL A 27 -3.86 -5.43 -13.83
N THR A 28 -2.72 -4.72 -13.80
CA THR A 28 -1.39 -5.35 -13.82
C THR A 28 -1.16 -6.20 -12.57
N TYR A 29 -1.52 -5.69 -11.39
CA TYR A 29 -1.49 -6.44 -10.14
C TYR A 29 -2.35 -7.70 -10.21
N VAL A 30 -3.63 -7.55 -10.58
CA VAL A 30 -4.57 -8.68 -10.65
C VAL A 30 -4.08 -9.73 -11.64
N LYS A 31 -3.58 -9.34 -12.82
CA LYS A 31 -3.02 -10.30 -13.79
C LYS A 31 -1.81 -11.05 -13.25
N LYS A 32 -0.93 -10.38 -12.51
CA LYS A 32 0.27 -11.01 -11.95
C LYS A 32 -0.06 -12.00 -10.83
N HIS A 33 -1.00 -11.63 -9.95
CA HIS A 33 -1.39 -12.42 -8.77
C HIS A 33 -2.41 -13.53 -9.07
N PHE A 34 -3.25 -13.38 -10.10
CA PHE A 34 -4.30 -14.35 -10.44
C PHE A 34 -4.12 -15.03 -11.81
N GLY A 35 -3.23 -14.52 -12.68
CA GLY A 35 -3.02 -15.06 -14.03
C GLY A 35 -1.97 -16.17 -14.13
N SER A 36 -1.13 -16.35 -13.11
CA SER A 36 -0.18 -17.47 -13.01
C SER A 36 -0.81 -18.52 -12.11
N GLY A 37 -1.34 -19.60 -12.69
CA GLY A 37 -2.20 -20.58 -12.00
C GLY A 37 -1.78 -20.89 -10.56
N GLY A 38 -2.55 -20.37 -9.60
CA GLY A 38 -2.67 -20.83 -8.22
C GLY A 38 -1.37 -21.29 -7.55
N ALA A 39 -0.32 -20.47 -7.54
CA ALA A 39 0.66 -20.60 -6.47
C ALA A 39 0.00 -20.01 -5.22
N ASN A 40 -0.51 -20.90 -4.35
CA ASN A 40 -0.94 -20.52 -3.01
C ASN A 40 0.20 -19.68 -2.39
N PRO A 41 -0.05 -18.41 -2.01
CA PRO A 41 0.95 -17.70 -1.23
C PRO A 41 1.09 -18.46 0.08
N ALA A 42 2.31 -18.92 0.34
CA ALA A 42 2.65 -19.53 1.61
C ALA A 42 2.26 -18.56 2.74
N ALA A 43 1.65 -19.16 3.77
CA ALA A 43 1.25 -18.60 5.05
C ALA A 43 1.71 -17.16 5.35
N ASP A 44 0.71 -16.30 5.53
CA ASP A 44 0.65 -15.11 6.40
C ASP A 44 1.88 -14.90 7.31
N ASP A 45 2.97 -14.35 6.76
CA ASP A 45 4.02 -13.75 7.57
C ASP A 45 3.85 -12.23 7.56
N TYR A 46 3.10 -11.78 8.55
CA TYR A 46 2.81 -10.38 8.87
C TYR A 46 4.10 -9.56 9.17
N HIS A 47 5.29 -10.18 9.21
CA HIS A 47 6.54 -9.54 9.63
C HIS A 47 7.61 -9.32 8.54
N SER A 48 7.34 -9.59 7.25
CA SER A 48 8.36 -9.32 6.23
C SER A 48 8.52 -7.80 6.03
N THR A 49 9.55 -7.20 6.63
CA THR A 49 10.16 -5.96 6.14
C THR A 49 10.38 -6.09 4.65
N PHE A 50 10.14 -5.02 3.90
CA PHE A 50 10.31 -4.91 2.45
C PHE A 50 11.77 -5.02 1.99
N VAL A 51 12.52 -5.97 2.53
CA VAL A 51 13.74 -6.46 1.92
C VAL A 51 13.27 -7.55 0.97
N PRO A 52 13.20 -7.30 -0.34
CA PRO A 52 12.90 -8.37 -1.27
C PRO A 52 13.97 -9.43 -1.09
N SER A 53 13.59 -10.62 -0.62
CA SER A 53 14.43 -11.79 -0.84
C SER A 53 14.51 -11.96 -2.35
N ASP A 54 15.71 -11.94 -2.91
CA ASP A 54 15.95 -12.10 -4.36
C ASP A 54 15.34 -13.41 -4.92
N ASP A 55 14.97 -14.33 -4.03
CA ASP A 55 14.33 -15.61 -4.31
C ASP A 55 12.80 -15.55 -4.51
N ASP A 56 12.12 -14.44 -4.19
CA ASP A 56 10.67 -14.27 -4.42
C ASP A 56 10.35 -13.23 -5.53
N PRO A 57 10.10 -13.69 -6.77
CA PRO A 57 9.79 -12.81 -7.89
C PRO A 57 8.45 -12.07 -7.75
N LEU A 58 7.53 -12.52 -6.88
CA LEU A 58 6.26 -11.86 -6.62
C LEU A 58 6.44 -10.70 -5.65
N ALA A 59 7.19 -10.90 -4.55
CA ALA A 59 7.54 -9.83 -3.63
C ALA A 59 8.33 -8.70 -4.30
N CYS A 60 9.28 -9.02 -5.19
CA CYS A 60 10.00 -8.02 -5.98
C CYS A 60 9.08 -7.23 -6.92
N PHE A 61 8.07 -7.90 -7.50
CA PHE A 61 7.07 -7.24 -8.34
C PHE A 61 6.19 -6.31 -7.52
N ASP A 62 5.68 -6.78 -6.38
CA ASP A 62 4.85 -5.99 -5.47
C ASP A 62 5.59 -4.76 -4.99
N HIS A 63 6.88 -4.91 -4.68
CA HIS A 63 7.75 -3.79 -4.34
C HIS A 63 7.82 -2.74 -5.43
N LYS A 64 7.99 -3.16 -6.68
CA LYS A 64 8.07 -2.22 -7.81
C LYS A 64 6.72 -1.57 -8.11
N LEU A 65 5.62 -2.27 -7.83
CA LEU A 65 4.28 -1.77 -8.06
C LEU A 65 3.94 -0.60 -7.13
N VAL A 66 4.26 -0.71 -5.84
CA VAL A 66 3.96 0.31 -4.83
C VAL A 66 5.06 1.35 -4.63
N ASN A 67 6.25 1.13 -5.21
CA ASN A 67 7.33 2.11 -5.22
C ASN A 67 7.08 3.19 -6.29
N VAL A 68 6.06 4.00 -6.04
CA VAL A 68 5.64 5.15 -6.84
C VAL A 68 5.60 6.40 -5.95
N ASP A 69 5.34 7.56 -6.54
CA ASP A 69 5.09 8.79 -5.80
C ASP A 69 3.82 8.69 -4.93
N ASN A 70 3.76 9.51 -3.87
CA ASN A 70 2.68 9.43 -2.88
C ASN A 70 1.29 9.67 -3.49
N GLU A 71 1.18 10.56 -4.48
CA GLU A 71 -0.09 10.81 -5.19
C GLU A 71 -0.57 9.52 -5.89
N ALA A 72 0.29 8.89 -6.70
CA ALA A 72 -0.04 7.62 -7.34
C ALA A 72 -0.28 6.46 -6.35
N LEU A 73 0.36 6.49 -5.17
CA LEU A 73 0.16 5.49 -4.13
C LEU A 73 -1.19 5.66 -3.42
N PHE A 74 -1.62 6.89 -3.16
CA PHE A 74 -2.94 7.19 -2.61
C PHE A 74 -4.05 6.87 -3.60
N ASP A 75 -3.88 7.22 -4.87
CA ASP A 75 -4.78 6.79 -5.95
C ASP A 75 -4.92 5.26 -5.98
N LEU A 76 -3.82 4.53 -5.78
CA LEU A 76 -3.82 3.06 -5.75
C LEU A 76 -4.58 2.50 -4.54
N ILE A 77 -4.46 3.14 -3.37
CA ILE A 77 -5.21 2.80 -2.16
C ILE A 77 -6.71 3.02 -2.40
N GLU A 78 -7.10 4.19 -2.90
CA GLU A 78 -8.50 4.51 -3.21
C GLU A 78 -9.08 3.54 -4.25
N ALA A 79 -8.29 3.18 -5.28
CA ALA A 79 -8.69 2.20 -6.28
C ALA A 79 -8.89 0.80 -5.70
N ALA A 80 -7.99 0.37 -4.82
CA ALA A 80 -8.04 -0.93 -4.19
C ALA A 80 -9.26 -1.05 -3.27
N GLU A 81 -9.56 -0.01 -2.50
CA GLU A 81 -10.76 0.07 -1.66
C GLU A 81 -12.03 0.07 -2.52
N TYR A 82 -12.08 0.90 -3.56
CA TYR A 82 -13.24 1.00 -4.46
C TYR A 82 -13.56 -0.32 -5.18
N LEU A 83 -12.52 -1.07 -5.57
CA LEU A 83 -12.66 -2.36 -6.25
C LEU A 83 -12.67 -3.55 -5.27
N SER A 84 -12.60 -3.28 -3.96
CA SER A 84 -12.56 -4.27 -2.87
C SER A 84 -11.50 -5.35 -3.05
N ILE A 85 -10.27 -4.94 -3.40
CA ILE A 85 -9.11 -5.83 -3.55
C ILE A 85 -8.26 -5.74 -2.27
N GLU A 86 -8.66 -6.46 -1.23
CA GLU A 86 -8.05 -6.42 0.12
C GLU A 86 -6.52 -6.58 0.09
N LYS A 87 -5.99 -7.54 -0.67
CA LYS A 87 -4.54 -7.77 -0.76
C LYS A 87 -3.76 -6.60 -1.37
N LEU A 88 -4.36 -5.87 -2.31
CA LEU A 88 -3.73 -4.70 -2.92
C LEU A 88 -3.79 -3.51 -1.96
N LEU A 89 -4.91 -3.37 -1.23
CA LEU A 89 -5.07 -2.37 -0.19
C LEU A 89 -4.03 -2.56 0.92
N ASP A 90 -3.90 -3.80 1.44
CA ASP A 90 -2.91 -4.13 2.46
C ASP A 90 -1.48 -3.84 2.01
N LEU A 91 -1.14 -4.21 0.76
CA LEU A 91 0.18 -3.96 0.20
C LEU A 91 0.49 -2.47 0.11
N ALA A 92 -0.46 -1.66 -0.36
CA ALA A 92 -0.26 -0.21 -0.51
C ALA A 92 -0.24 0.50 0.86
N CYS A 93 -1.12 0.13 1.79
CA CYS A 93 -1.13 0.63 3.16
C CYS A 93 0.18 0.29 3.90
N LYS A 94 0.68 -0.94 3.72
CA LYS A 94 1.97 -1.35 4.28
C LYS A 94 3.13 -0.53 3.71
N ALA A 95 3.12 -0.21 2.42
CA ALA A 95 4.13 0.65 1.82
C ALA A 95 4.13 2.06 2.44
N VAL A 96 2.96 2.66 2.67
CA VAL A 96 2.83 3.95 3.38
C VAL A 96 3.35 3.83 4.82
N ALA A 97 2.96 2.78 5.55
CA ALA A 97 3.42 2.55 6.92
C ALA A 97 4.95 2.38 7.00
N ASP A 98 5.55 1.68 6.04
CA ASP A 98 7.00 1.50 5.94
C ASP A 98 7.72 2.82 5.63
N GLN A 99 7.11 3.73 4.86
CA GLN A 99 7.65 5.09 4.67
C GLN A 99 7.67 5.89 5.97
N MET A 100 6.72 5.68 6.89
CA MET A 100 6.65 6.37 8.18
C MET A 100 7.54 5.73 9.25
N ARG A 101 7.78 4.42 9.16
CA ARG A 101 8.49 3.66 10.19
C ARG A 101 9.90 4.22 10.42
N GLY A 102 10.21 4.53 11.68
CA GLY A 102 11.56 4.93 12.11
C GLY A 102 11.98 6.33 11.67
N ARG A 103 11.09 7.11 11.02
CA ARG A 103 11.37 8.51 10.67
C ARG A 103 10.93 9.45 11.80
N PRO A 104 11.62 10.58 12.01
CA PRO A 104 11.17 11.59 12.94
C PRO A 104 9.89 12.27 12.43
N LEU A 105 9.04 12.76 13.35
CA LEU A 105 7.76 13.41 13.02
C LEU A 105 7.93 14.54 12.01
N GLU A 106 8.99 15.33 12.14
CA GLU A 106 9.29 16.44 11.23
C GLU A 106 9.55 15.99 9.78
N GLU A 107 10.17 14.83 9.57
CA GLU A 107 10.37 14.27 8.24
C GLU A 107 9.08 13.68 7.67
N ILE A 108 8.27 13.03 8.51
CA ILE A 108 6.96 12.50 8.11
C ILE A 108 6.06 13.65 7.68
N ARG A 109 5.98 14.72 8.49
CA ARG A 109 5.19 15.93 8.18
C ARG A 109 5.59 16.52 6.83
N LYS A 110 6.89 16.65 6.56
CA LYS A 110 7.39 17.15 5.26
C LYS A 110 7.05 16.21 4.11
N THR A 111 7.25 14.91 4.28
CA THR A 111 7.07 13.89 3.22
C THR A 111 5.61 13.80 2.79
N PHE A 112 4.68 13.90 3.75
CA PHE A 112 3.24 13.85 3.49
C PHE A 112 2.60 15.24 3.39
N ASN A 113 3.42 16.30 3.36
CA ASN A 113 2.99 17.69 3.26
C ASN A 113 1.90 18.07 4.30
N ILE A 114 2.08 17.61 5.54
CA ILE A 114 1.21 17.84 6.70
C ILE A 114 1.69 19.10 7.43
N VAL A 115 0.77 20.03 7.65
CA VAL A 115 1.02 21.25 8.44
C VAL A 115 0.96 20.92 9.93
N ASN A 116 1.94 21.40 10.71
CA ASN A 116 1.86 21.33 12.18
C ASN A 116 0.82 22.34 12.68
N ASP A 117 -0.25 21.83 13.28
CA ASP A 117 -1.37 22.60 13.83
C ASP A 117 -1.31 22.76 15.35
N TYR A 118 -0.29 22.21 16.02
CA TYR A 118 -0.05 22.36 17.45
C TYR A 118 0.68 23.68 17.77
N THR A 119 0.37 24.27 18.93
CA THR A 119 1.25 25.29 19.53
C THR A 119 2.49 24.64 20.15
N GLU A 120 3.52 25.44 20.47
CA GLU A 120 4.73 24.92 21.14
C GLU A 120 4.39 24.23 22.46
N GLU A 121 3.48 24.81 23.26
CA GLU A 121 3.06 24.23 24.53
C GLU A 121 2.31 22.90 24.37
N GLU A 122 1.47 22.79 23.34
CA GLU A 122 0.73 21.55 23.06
C GLU A 122 1.65 20.46 22.52
N GLU A 123 2.61 20.81 21.65
CA GLU A 123 3.60 19.85 21.16
C GLU A 123 4.50 19.34 22.28
N ASP A 124 4.93 20.22 23.19
CA ASP A 124 5.73 19.82 24.34
C ASP A 124 4.95 18.95 25.33
N GLU A 125 3.67 19.22 25.54
CA GLU A 125 2.80 18.36 26.36
C GLU A 125 2.62 16.98 25.72
N VAL A 126 2.34 16.92 24.41
CA VAL A 126 2.24 15.66 23.66
C VAL A 126 3.56 14.89 23.69
N ARG A 127 4.71 15.57 23.57
CA ARG A 127 6.04 14.95 23.64
C ARG A 127 6.35 14.44 25.06
N ARG A 128 5.92 15.17 26.09
CA ARG A 128 6.04 14.77 27.50
C ARG A 128 5.21 13.53 27.80
N GLU A 129 3.95 13.48 27.36
CA GLU A 129 3.07 12.32 27.53
C GLU A 129 3.52 11.10 26.74
N ASN A 130 4.04 11.30 25.53
CA ASN A 130 4.52 10.23 24.65
C ASN A 130 6.02 9.95 24.78
N THR A 131 6.61 10.29 25.93
CA THR A 131 8.04 10.10 26.17
C THR A 131 8.51 8.65 25.90
N TRP A 132 7.65 7.65 26.15
CA TRP A 132 7.93 6.24 25.84
C TRP A 132 8.26 5.97 24.36
N ALA A 133 7.72 6.75 23.42
CA ALA A 133 7.95 6.63 21.99
C ALA A 133 9.28 7.30 21.54
N PHE A 134 9.85 8.18 22.38
CA PHE A 134 11.06 8.95 22.08
C PHE A 134 12.31 8.48 22.84
N GLN A 135 12.16 7.57 23.81
CA GLN A 135 13.24 7.12 24.70
C GLN A 135 14.14 6.00 24.13
N SER A 136 13.82 5.39 22.98
CA SER A 136 14.56 4.22 22.45
C SER A 136 15.71 4.52 21.50
N THR A 137 16.12 5.78 21.32
CA THR A 137 17.36 6.14 20.63
C THR A 137 18.48 6.45 21.63
N VAL A 138 19.06 5.38 22.18
CA VAL A 138 20.41 5.34 22.78
C VAL A 138 21.09 4.03 22.41
#